data_AF-A0A947C1V1-F1
#
_entry.id   AF-A0A947C1V1-F1
#
_cell.length_a   1.000
_cell.length_b   1.000
_cell.length_c   1.000
_cell.angle_alpha   90.00
_cell.angle_beta   90.00
_cell.angle_gamma   90.00
#
_symmetry.space_group_name_H-M   'P 1'
#
loop_
_entity.id
_entity.type
_entity.pdbx_description
1 polymer ?
#
loop_
_entity_poly.entity_id
_entity_poly.type
_entity_poly.pdbx_seq_one_letter_code
_entity_poly.pdbx_strand_id
1 'polypeptide(L)' 'GPVGGLPPGVLTKSFAHLRKPEGRIHWAGTEAATEWIGYMEGAIESGERAAGEILRRL' A
#
# COMPACT_ATOMS: atom_id res chain seq x y z
N GLY A 1 -15.30 -8.10 -4.42
CA GLY A 1 -14.50 -8.21 -3.17
C GLY A 1 -14.06 -6.82 -2.74
N PRO A 2 -13.53 -6.65 -1.52
CA PRO A 2 -13.05 -5.35 -1.02
C PRO A 2 -11.92 -4.76 -1.87
N VAL A 3 -11.29 -5.58 -2.72
CA VAL A 3 -10.25 -5.19 -3.67
C VAL A 3 -10.85 -5.10 -5.07
N GLY A 4 -10.64 -3.97 -5.73
CA GLY A 4 -10.94 -3.82 -7.16
C GLY A 4 -10.10 -4.79 -7.98
N GLY A 5 -10.73 -5.58 -8.85
CA GLY A 5 -10.02 -6.49 -9.75
C GLY A 5 -9.04 -5.71 -10.62
N LEU A 6 -7.76 -6.07 -10.56
CA LEU A 6 -6.73 -5.45 -11.40
C LEU A 6 -6.75 -6.08 -12.79
N PRO A 7 -6.62 -5.30 -13.87
CA PRO A 7 -6.52 -5.87 -15.21
C PRO A 7 -5.22 -6.70 -15.35
N PRO A 8 -5.19 -7.68 -16.28
CA PRO A 8 -4.02 -8.53 -16.48
C PRO A 8 -2.73 -7.73 -16.62
N GLY A 9 -1.69 -8.18 -15.91
CA GLY A 9 -0.35 -7.58 -15.95
C GLY A 9 -0.12 -6.41 -14.98
N VAL A 10 -1.15 -5.81 -14.39
CA VAL A 10 -0.96 -4.71 -13.42
C VAL A 10 -0.30 -5.21 -12.13
N LEU A 11 -0.72 -6.38 -11.64
CA LEU A 11 -0.15 -6.99 -10.43
C LEU A 11 1.37 -7.21 -10.59
N THR A 12 1.80 -7.71 -11.75
CA THR A 12 3.21 -8.05 -12.00
C THR A 12 4.06 -6.85 -12.40
N LYS A 13 3.48 -5.83 -13.07
CA LYS A 13 4.24 -4.71 -13.64
C LYS A 13 4.22 -3.45 -12.77
N SER A 14 3.13 -3.22 -12.05
CA SER A 14 2.86 -1.90 -11.44
C SER A 14 2.56 -1.95 -9.95
N PHE A 15 2.26 -3.12 -9.39
CA PHE A 15 1.83 -3.24 -7.99
C PHE A 15 2.87 -2.78 -6.98
N ALA A 16 4.16 -2.93 -7.28
CA ALA A 16 5.23 -2.41 -6.42
C ALA A 16 5.15 -0.87 -6.26
N HIS A 17 4.63 -0.16 -7.25
CA HIS A 17 4.50 1.29 -7.20
C HIS A 17 3.39 1.79 -6.27
N LEU A 18 2.38 0.95 -5.96
CA LEU A 18 1.31 1.31 -5.01
C LEU A 18 1.83 1.59 -3.59
N ARG A 19 3.05 1.15 -3.28
CA ARG A 19 3.68 1.35 -1.97
C ARG A 19 4.73 2.45 -1.98
N LYS A 20 5.17 2.91 -3.17
CA LYS A 20 6.27 3.86 -3.28
C LYS A 20 5.78 5.28 -2.94
N PRO A 21 6.34 5.95 -1.93
CA PRO A 21 5.99 7.34 -1.64
C PRO A 21 6.39 8.26 -2.80
N GLU A 22 5.61 9.30 -3.03
CA GLU A 22 5.90 10.36 -4.01
C GLU A 22 6.05 11.70 -3.29
N GLY A 23 7.27 12.26 -3.26
CA GLY A 23 7.57 13.43 -2.44
C GLY A 23 7.16 13.22 -0.97
N ARG A 24 6.25 14.06 -0.47
CA ARG A 24 5.69 13.99 0.90
C ARG A 24 4.39 13.18 1.00
N ILE A 25 3.97 12.52 -0.07
CA ILE A 25 2.75 11.71 -0.14
C ILE A 25 3.13 10.25 0.12
N HIS A 26 2.49 9.64 1.12
CA HIS A 26 2.69 8.24 1.50
C HIS A 26 1.38 7.47 1.32
N TRP A 27 1.48 6.21 0.86
CA TRP A 27 0.32 5.38 0.53
C TRP A 27 0.06 4.34 1.63
N ALA A 28 -1.18 4.34 2.12
CA ALA A 28 -1.73 3.39 3.08
C ALA A 28 -3.15 2.96 2.64
N GLY A 29 -3.63 1.85 3.18
CA GLY A 29 -4.87 1.18 2.76
C GLY A 29 -4.61 -0.30 2.47
N THR A 30 -5.68 -1.09 2.43
CA THR A 30 -5.57 -2.55 2.27
C THR A 30 -4.83 -2.95 0.99
N GLU A 31 -4.93 -2.14 -0.05
CA GLU A 31 -4.31 -2.31 -1.37
C GLU A 31 -2.80 -2.01 -1.36
N ALA A 32 -2.33 -1.29 -0.34
CA ALA A 32 -0.92 -0.98 -0.10
C ALA A 32 -0.29 -1.89 0.98
N ALA A 33 -1.03 -2.92 1.44
CA ALA A 33 -0.52 -3.95 2.36
C ALA A 33 0.50 -4.86 1.68
N THR A 34 1.38 -5.50 2.46
CA THR A 34 2.37 -6.43 1.91
C THR A 34 1.86 -7.87 1.86
N GLU A 35 1.04 -8.26 2.83
CA GLU A 35 0.61 -9.64 3.02
C GLU A 35 -0.93 -9.76 3.00
N TRP A 36 -1.64 -8.88 3.71
CA TRP A 36 -3.08 -8.99 3.97
C TRP A 36 -3.94 -8.07 3.09
N ILE A 37 -3.71 -8.13 1.77
CA ILE A 37 -4.41 -7.27 0.80
C ILE A 37 -5.92 -7.55 0.82
N GLY A 38 -6.73 -6.50 1.02
CA GLY A 38 -8.19 -6.59 1.11
C GLY A 38 -8.74 -6.95 2.49
N TYR A 39 -7.88 -7.11 3.50
CA TYR A 39 -8.26 -7.39 4.88
C TYR A 39 -7.94 -6.19 5.78
N MET A 40 -8.63 -6.08 6.93
CA MET A 40 -8.43 -4.99 7.88
C MET A 40 -7.01 -4.95 8.44
N GLU A 41 -6.40 -6.12 8.65
CA GLU A 41 -5.01 -6.29 9.07
C GLU A 41 -4.05 -5.60 8.10
N GLY A 42 -4.32 -5.68 6.79
CA GLY A 42 -3.53 -5.00 5.77
C GLY A 42 -3.70 -3.47 5.81
N ALA A 43 -4.89 -2.97 6.14
CA ALA A 43 -5.08 -1.52 6.36
C ALA A 43 -4.24 -1.04 7.55
N ILE A 44 -4.24 -1.79 8.66
CA ILE A 44 -3.47 -1.45 9.87
C ILE A 44 -1.97 -1.48 9.56
N GLU A 45 -1.47 -2.59 9.03
CA GLU A 45 -0.06 -2.79 8.66
C GLU A 45 0.46 -1.69 7.74
N SER A 46 -0.30 -1.38 6.67
CA SER A 46 0.08 -0.33 5.73
C SER A 46 0.09 1.07 6.34
N GLY A 47 -0.81 1.34 7.29
CA GLY A 47 -0.87 2.60 8.03
C GLY A 47 0.33 2.78 8.96
N GLU A 48 0.68 1.75 9.74
CA GLU A 48 1.87 1.77 10.61
C GLU A 48 3.15 2.00 9.81
N ARG A 49 3.27 1.31 8.66
CA ARG A 49 4.39 1.51 7.74
C ARG A 49 4.47 2.95 7.25
N ALA A 50 3.37 3.50 6.73
CA ALA A 50 3.33 4.87 6.20
C ALA A 50 3.67 5.91 7.29
N ALA A 51 3.16 5.73 8.51
CA ALA A 51 3.52 6.57 9.65
C ALA A 51 5.03 6.50 9.96
N GLY A 52 5.61 5.30 9.97
CA GLY A 52 7.05 5.11 10.15
C GLY A 52 7.90 5.76 9.04
N GLU A 53 7.44 5.73 7.79
CA GLU A 53 8.10 6.40 6.67
C GLU A 53 8.09 7.93 6.82
N ILE A 54 6.98 8.50 7.29
CA ILE A 54 6.86 9.94 7.57
C ILE A 54 7.80 10.34 8.71
N LEU A 55 7.79 9.60 9.82
CA LEU A 55 8.64 9.89 10.98
C LEU A 55 10.14 9.86 10.64
N ARG A 56 10.57 8.96 9.76
CA ARG A 56 11.98 8.90 9.29
C ARG A 56 12.40 10.08 8.39
N ARG A 57 11.45 10.87 7.92
CA ARG A 57 11.67 12.02 7.03
C ARG A 57 11.49 13.38 7.73
N LEU A 58 11.20 13.36 9.03
CA LEU A 58 11.29 14.54 9.91
C LEU A 58 12.76 14.82 10.24
#